data_AF-A0A7K0RCB0-F1
#
_entry.id   AF-A0A7K0RCB0-F1
#
_cell.length_a   1.000
_cell.length_b   1.000
_cell.length_c   1.000
_cell.angle_alpha   90.00
_cell.angle_beta   90.00
_cell.angle_gamma   90.00
#
_symmetry.space_group_name_H-M   'P 1'
#
loop_
_entity.id
_entity.type
_entity.pdbx_description
1 polymer ?
#
loop_
_entity_poly.entity_id
_entity_poly.type
_entity_poly.pdbx_seq_one_letter_code
_entity_poly.pdbx_strand_id
1 'polypeptide(L)'
;MPSASRTLPHRTLRAGLAALLFATVAVSAAACSSSGMSLDDMGKLRNIDGGTAMTIPALWAGTSSDGTEVGGIEAAVVKVLAHKDGVNPVDLISIDSAGAGPQWRAATVQAAAVATLLSARNPQDIDLGFTVTGPIDGPSAGGILTVGILANLTQTPLLRGVTMTGTISPDGSIGEVGGVPTKLAAAAAAGYTTAVVPEGSFLGMDEKTGTQFTVADVKKSLGITVVPVRTVFEAFTTLTGEVYAAAPPVPVEPSASSEAAIESTTRAMASRLAIAVASAPAGIDSDTLQLATSSVATMQSQIVLNEWARAYGVGAFAYLRLARASGAAEAQGWVDAQGIDAAKTRLQTEVQTALAEATAARDSAVANVGSQLEDVIYLPGALGWATYAIASYQGVLDDLAVSTSADAIVRAGRILSEERVGVRDMLPDALTVLAGMPSRTRVPSEKVRTFMAGYADLLERAGDANVDYYVTLAGNDLRADGTFADDAMTASIAQLKKNIAAAPEPTTMDETLTATATALTYYVMSTGYLAGAQSYGLELRDADLRASAFSQMMDKAVDSGAVTVEAFADWLRAEDLTVGYPLWCSRWGTAGAIEYRGTAQAGNAAWVGLNETWYDAVSLFMLTAISSEGASDATNTG
;
A
#
# COMPACT_ATOMS: atom_id res chain seq x y z
N MET A 1 61.36 -30.34 13.03
CA MET A 1 61.15 -31.80 13.16
C MET A 1 60.44 -32.07 14.49
N PRO A 2 59.53 -33.06 14.61
CA PRO A 2 58.44 -33.39 13.69
C PRO A 2 57.09 -33.75 14.40
N SER A 3 56.02 -33.76 13.59
CA SER A 3 54.80 -34.61 13.60
C SER A 3 54.06 -35.00 14.89
N ALA A 4 52.74 -34.84 14.87
CA ALA A 4 51.82 -35.98 15.05
C ALA A 4 50.43 -35.67 14.45
N SER A 5 50.15 -36.32 13.32
CA SER A 5 48.81 -36.52 12.78
C SER A 5 47.95 -37.34 13.73
N ARG A 6 46.72 -36.90 14.03
CA ARG A 6 45.63 -37.80 14.41
C ARG A 6 44.54 -37.71 13.34
N THR A 7 44.51 -38.76 12.53
CA THR A 7 43.43 -39.15 11.63
C THR A 7 42.14 -39.36 12.42
N LEU A 8 41.08 -38.64 12.05
CA LEU A 8 39.71 -38.98 12.43
C LEU A 8 39.11 -39.90 11.36
N PRO A 9 38.30 -40.91 11.74
CA PRO A 9 37.87 -41.98 10.85
C PRO A 9 36.84 -41.49 9.83
N HIS A 10 37.00 -41.93 8.59
CA HIS A 10 35.98 -41.87 7.55
C HIS A 10 34.70 -42.58 8.03
N ARG A 11 33.72 -41.82 8.52
CA ARG A 11 32.32 -42.25 8.51
C ARG A 11 31.76 -41.98 7.12
N THR A 12 31.44 -43.07 6.44
CA THR A 12 30.66 -43.12 5.21
C THR A 12 29.42 -42.22 5.31
N LEU A 13 29.43 -41.09 4.60
CA LEU A 13 28.26 -40.25 4.35
C LEU A 13 27.31 -40.98 3.41
N ARG A 14 26.46 -41.83 3.98
CA ARG A 14 25.19 -42.25 3.38
C ARG A 14 24.08 -41.78 4.30
N ALA A 15 23.66 -40.53 4.13
CA ALA A 15 22.37 -40.02 4.56
C ALA A 15 21.92 -38.96 3.56
N GLY A 16 20.73 -39.18 3.02
CA GLY A 16 20.17 -38.51 1.85
C GLY A 16 19.84 -37.03 2.06
N LEU A 17 19.42 -36.44 0.96
CA LEU A 17 19.08 -35.05 0.70
C LEU A 17 17.88 -34.48 1.51
N ALA A 18 17.65 -34.91 2.76
CA ALA A 18 16.39 -34.64 3.47
C ALA A 18 16.51 -34.41 5.00
N ALA A 19 17.71 -34.32 5.58
CA ALA A 19 17.87 -34.60 7.02
C ALA A 19 18.26 -33.44 7.96
N LEU A 20 18.37 -32.16 7.55
CA LEU A 20 18.90 -31.17 8.50
C LEU A 20 18.39 -29.71 8.56
N LEU A 21 17.34 -29.28 7.85
CA LEU A 21 16.82 -27.90 8.04
C LEU A 21 15.30 -27.73 8.28
N PHE A 22 14.53 -28.82 8.34
CA PHE A 22 13.20 -28.81 8.97
C PHE A 22 13.28 -29.54 10.31
N ALA A 23 14.16 -29.07 11.19
CA ALA A 23 14.30 -29.60 12.54
C ALA A 23 12.96 -29.46 13.26
N THR A 24 12.27 -30.59 13.47
CA THR A 24 11.12 -30.75 14.38
C THR A 24 10.30 -29.47 14.57
N VAL A 25 9.66 -28.96 13.51
CA VAL A 25 8.55 -28.03 13.70
C VAL A 25 7.53 -28.81 14.51
N ALA A 26 7.36 -28.43 15.77
CA ALA A 26 6.27 -28.96 16.58
C ALA A 26 4.98 -28.42 15.95
N VAL A 27 4.44 -29.19 15.00
CA VAL A 27 3.13 -28.92 14.42
C VAL A 27 2.15 -29.12 15.56
N SER A 28 1.63 -28.01 16.11
CA SER A 28 0.53 -28.12 17.04
C SER A 28 -0.67 -28.63 16.24
N ALA A 29 -1.11 -29.86 16.51
CA ALA A 29 -2.32 -30.44 15.94
C ALA A 29 -3.61 -29.72 16.43
N ALA A 30 -3.47 -28.54 17.03
CA ALA A 30 -4.51 -27.90 17.83
C ALA A 30 -5.60 -27.23 16.99
N ALA A 31 -5.31 -26.76 15.77
CA ALA A 31 -6.21 -25.80 15.13
C ALA A 31 -7.43 -26.39 14.39
N CYS A 32 -7.41 -27.68 14.00
CA CYS A 32 -8.63 -28.34 13.49
C CYS A 32 -9.53 -28.90 14.60
N SER A 33 -9.02 -29.08 15.83
CA SER A 33 -9.73 -29.84 16.87
C SER A 33 -10.62 -28.98 17.79
N SER A 34 -10.39 -27.66 17.88
CA SER A 34 -11.17 -26.77 18.74
C SER A 34 -12.48 -26.29 18.12
N SER A 35 -12.63 -26.35 16.78
CA SER A 35 -13.81 -25.85 16.04
C SER A 35 -14.75 -26.95 15.53
N GLY A 36 -14.35 -28.22 15.60
CA GLY A 36 -15.13 -29.35 15.09
C GLY A 36 -15.33 -29.37 13.57
N MET A 37 -14.66 -28.50 12.81
CA MET A 37 -14.74 -28.42 11.35
C MET A 37 -13.70 -29.34 10.69
N SER A 38 -14.16 -30.16 9.74
CA SER A 38 -13.28 -30.98 8.90
C SER A 38 -12.53 -30.07 7.91
N LEU A 39 -11.37 -30.51 7.42
CA LEU A 39 -10.78 -29.98 6.18
C LEU A 39 -11.80 -29.94 5.03
N ASP A 40 -12.81 -30.82 5.10
CA ASP A 40 -13.89 -30.88 4.14
C ASP A 40 -14.75 -29.61 4.11
N ASP A 41 -14.75 -28.80 5.18
CA ASP A 41 -15.59 -27.60 5.32
C ASP A 41 -14.84 -26.31 4.97
N MET A 42 -13.52 -26.38 4.79
CA MET A 42 -12.68 -25.24 4.38
C MET A 42 -13.04 -24.80 2.96
N GLY A 43 -13.19 -23.50 2.76
CA GLY A 43 -13.46 -22.89 1.46
C GLY A 43 -14.90 -23.03 0.95
N LYS A 44 -15.78 -23.73 1.67
CA LYS A 44 -17.18 -23.89 1.28
C LYS A 44 -18.01 -22.67 1.69
N LEU A 45 -18.87 -22.24 0.76
CA LEU A 45 -19.92 -21.27 1.03
C LEU A 45 -21.03 -21.91 1.86
N ARG A 46 -21.50 -21.19 2.86
CA ARG A 46 -22.62 -21.59 3.73
C ARG A 46 -23.60 -20.43 3.83
N ASN A 47 -24.87 -20.70 3.58
CA ASN A 47 -25.93 -19.74 3.85
C ASN A 47 -26.09 -19.56 5.37
N ILE A 48 -26.17 -18.32 5.81
CA ILE A 48 -26.44 -17.92 7.19
C ILE A 48 -27.57 -16.89 7.21
N ASP A 49 -28.12 -16.62 8.38
CA ASP A 49 -29.16 -15.59 8.51
C ASP A 49 -28.61 -14.22 8.09
N GLY A 50 -29.20 -13.65 7.03
CA GLY A 50 -28.82 -12.34 6.50
C GLY A 50 -27.62 -12.35 5.53
N GLY A 51 -27.07 -13.50 5.14
CA GLY A 51 -25.99 -13.56 4.15
C GLY A 51 -25.29 -14.91 4.01
N THR A 52 -23.98 -14.88 3.78
CA THR A 52 -23.15 -16.06 3.51
C THR A 52 -21.86 -16.07 4.33
N ALA A 53 -21.39 -17.26 4.69
CA ALA A 53 -20.16 -17.46 5.44
C ALA A 53 -19.23 -18.45 4.76
N MET A 54 -17.92 -18.22 4.89
CA MET A 54 -16.87 -19.08 4.38
C MET A 54 -15.78 -19.26 5.44
N THR A 55 -15.27 -20.48 5.60
CA THR A 55 -14.11 -20.75 6.47
C THR A 55 -12.84 -20.76 5.64
N ILE A 56 -11.84 -19.99 6.05
CA ILE A 56 -10.60 -19.69 5.34
C ILE A 56 -9.41 -20.27 6.12
N PRO A 57 -8.55 -21.08 5.48
CA PRO A 57 -7.43 -21.72 6.17
C PRO A 57 -6.17 -20.84 6.14
N ALA A 58 -6.01 -19.96 7.11
CA ALA A 58 -4.90 -19.01 7.18
C ALA A 58 -3.65 -19.61 7.83
N LEU A 59 -2.51 -19.59 7.13
CA LEU A 59 -1.24 -20.10 7.67
C LEU A 59 -0.62 -19.11 8.66
N TRP A 60 -0.13 -19.62 9.80
CA TRP A 60 0.62 -18.83 10.77
C TRP A 60 1.92 -19.54 11.17
N ALA A 61 2.89 -18.73 11.60
CA ALA A 61 4.12 -19.18 12.26
C ALA A 61 4.37 -18.30 13.48
N GLY A 62 4.99 -18.87 14.50
CA GLY A 62 5.34 -18.22 15.75
C GLY A 62 6.49 -18.92 16.43
N THR A 63 6.86 -18.45 17.62
CA THR A 63 7.94 -19.03 18.41
C THR A 63 7.38 -19.53 19.74
N SER A 64 7.67 -20.80 20.06
CA SER A 64 7.35 -21.41 21.35
C SER A 64 8.20 -20.81 22.47
N SER A 65 7.78 -21.01 23.73
CA SER A 65 8.49 -20.53 24.93
C SER A 65 9.93 -21.02 25.06
N ASP A 66 10.30 -22.10 24.36
CA ASP A 66 11.65 -22.67 24.31
C ASP A 66 12.49 -22.15 23.13
N GLY A 67 11.97 -21.20 22.34
CA GLY A 67 12.63 -20.63 21.17
C GLY A 67 12.45 -21.44 19.89
N THR A 68 11.68 -22.53 19.92
CA THR A 68 11.42 -23.35 18.73
C THR A 68 10.37 -22.68 17.83
N GLU A 69 10.63 -22.61 16.53
CA GLU A 69 9.64 -22.13 15.56
C GLU A 69 8.49 -23.15 15.42
N VAL A 70 7.26 -22.68 15.53
CA VAL A 70 6.03 -23.46 15.46
C VAL A 70 5.10 -22.86 14.43
N GLY A 71 4.31 -23.69 13.76
CA GLY A 71 3.34 -23.23 12.77
C GLY A 71 2.04 -24.00 12.82
N GLY A 72 1.01 -23.45 12.18
CA GLY A 72 -0.33 -24.02 12.13
C GLY A 72 -1.22 -23.35 11.10
N ILE A 73 -2.50 -23.71 11.14
CA ILE A 73 -3.54 -23.18 10.26
C ILE A 73 -4.68 -22.66 11.11
N GLU A 74 -4.97 -21.37 11.04
CA GLU A 74 -6.15 -20.78 11.65
C GLU A 74 -7.36 -20.95 10.74
N ALA A 75 -8.48 -21.43 11.30
CA ALA A 75 -9.75 -21.57 10.61
C ALA A 75 -10.59 -20.29 10.75
N ALA A 76 -10.16 -19.22 10.09
CA ALA A 76 -10.86 -17.94 10.13
C ALA A 76 -12.19 -18.01 9.38
N VAL A 77 -13.30 -17.55 9.96
CA VAL A 77 -14.58 -17.45 9.25
C VAL A 77 -14.80 -16.02 8.81
N VAL A 78 -15.09 -15.85 7.53
CA VAL A 78 -15.52 -14.60 6.93
C VAL A 78 -17.02 -14.68 6.66
N LYS A 79 -17.77 -13.67 7.06
CA LYS A 79 -19.20 -13.50 6.81
C LYS A 79 -19.41 -12.27 5.95
N VAL A 80 -20.26 -12.40 4.94
CA VAL A 80 -20.79 -11.30 4.13
C VAL A 80 -22.28 -11.25 4.41
N LEU A 81 -22.76 -10.11 4.90
CA LEU A 81 -24.15 -9.88 5.28
C LEU A 81 -24.68 -8.67 4.51
N ALA A 82 -25.99 -8.60 4.33
CA ALA A 82 -26.62 -7.36 3.87
C ALA A 82 -26.48 -6.28 4.94
N HIS A 83 -26.15 -5.04 4.54
CA HIS A 83 -25.96 -3.92 5.46
C HIS A 83 -27.21 -3.63 6.29
N LYS A 84 -26.98 -3.22 7.55
CA LYS A 84 -28.02 -2.75 8.46
C LYS A 84 -27.62 -1.45 9.12
N ASP A 85 -28.51 -0.47 9.08
CA ASP A 85 -28.32 0.83 9.73
C ASP A 85 -27.90 0.65 11.20
N GLY A 86 -26.83 1.36 11.58
CA GLY A 86 -26.29 1.34 12.94
C GLY A 86 -25.42 0.11 13.26
N VAL A 87 -25.15 -0.76 12.28
CA VAL A 87 -24.15 -1.83 12.38
C VAL A 87 -22.84 -1.34 11.79
N ASN A 88 -21.72 -1.75 12.39
CA ASN A 88 -20.39 -1.48 11.84
C ASN A 88 -20.19 -2.35 10.58
N PRO A 89 -19.95 -1.76 9.39
CA PRO A 89 -19.74 -2.52 8.14
C PRO A 89 -18.53 -3.46 8.17
N VAL A 90 -17.61 -3.28 9.12
CA VAL A 90 -16.50 -4.21 9.38
C VAL A 90 -16.50 -4.58 10.88
N ASP A 91 -17.16 -5.68 11.21
CA ASP A 91 -17.31 -6.18 12.58
C ASP A 91 -16.12 -7.02 13.05
N LEU A 92 -15.36 -6.47 14.01
CA LEU A 92 -14.21 -7.11 14.65
C LEU A 92 -14.52 -7.66 16.05
N ILE A 93 -15.73 -7.50 16.59
CA ILE A 93 -16.06 -7.84 17.98
C ILE A 93 -15.73 -9.29 18.31
N SER A 94 -16.04 -10.20 17.38
CA SER A 94 -15.80 -11.63 17.60
C SER A 94 -14.33 -12.01 17.53
N ILE A 95 -13.49 -11.35 16.72
CA ILE A 95 -12.06 -11.63 16.70
C ILE A 95 -11.36 -11.00 17.91
N ASP A 96 -11.85 -9.86 18.40
CA ASP A 96 -11.38 -9.23 19.63
C ASP A 96 -11.61 -10.13 20.84
N SER A 97 -12.84 -10.65 20.93
CA SER A 97 -13.24 -11.57 22.00
C SER A 97 -12.43 -12.88 21.98
N ALA A 98 -11.93 -13.30 20.82
CA ALA A 98 -11.08 -14.47 20.68
C ALA A 98 -9.60 -14.21 21.01
N GLY A 99 -9.22 -12.96 21.28
CA GLY A 99 -7.85 -12.57 21.62
C GLY A 99 -6.97 -12.31 20.40
N ALA A 100 -7.54 -11.91 19.25
CA ALA A 100 -6.76 -11.46 18.11
C ALA A 100 -5.91 -10.25 18.50
N GLY A 101 -4.65 -10.24 18.06
CA GLY A 101 -3.74 -9.12 18.28
C GLY A 101 -3.91 -8.01 17.24
N PRO A 102 -3.29 -6.84 17.46
CA PRO A 102 -3.42 -5.67 16.59
C PRO A 102 -2.96 -5.88 15.15
N GLN A 103 -1.97 -6.76 14.90
CA GLN A 103 -1.53 -7.04 13.53
C GLN A 103 -2.57 -7.83 12.75
N TRP A 104 -3.23 -8.79 13.41
CA TRP A 104 -4.33 -9.55 12.81
C TRP A 104 -5.57 -8.68 12.56
N ARG A 105 -5.90 -7.77 13.49
CA ARG A 105 -6.96 -6.77 13.29
C ARG A 105 -6.70 -5.94 12.05
N ALA A 106 -5.51 -5.35 11.93
CA ALA A 106 -5.12 -4.58 10.76
C ALA A 106 -5.23 -5.40 9.48
N ALA A 107 -4.66 -6.61 9.43
CA ALA A 107 -4.78 -7.47 8.26
C ALA A 107 -6.24 -7.78 7.88
N THR A 108 -7.13 -7.93 8.87
CA THR A 108 -8.56 -8.15 8.64
C THR A 108 -9.24 -6.92 8.02
N VAL A 109 -8.97 -5.73 8.56
CA VAL A 109 -9.56 -4.48 8.04
C VAL A 109 -8.98 -4.14 6.66
N GLN A 110 -7.68 -4.34 6.44
CA GLN A 110 -7.05 -4.20 5.13
C GLN A 110 -7.67 -5.16 4.11
N ALA A 111 -7.88 -6.42 4.49
CA ALA A 111 -8.54 -7.40 3.63
C ALA A 111 -9.98 -7.00 3.31
N ALA A 112 -10.74 -6.48 4.29
CA ALA A 112 -12.08 -5.94 4.09
C ALA A 112 -12.08 -4.76 3.13
N ALA A 113 -11.19 -3.79 3.32
CA ALA A 113 -11.09 -2.61 2.45
C ALA A 113 -10.76 -3.01 1.01
N VAL A 114 -9.70 -3.78 0.81
CA VAL A 114 -9.24 -4.21 -0.52
C VAL A 114 -10.26 -5.12 -1.20
N ALA A 115 -10.86 -6.07 -0.48
CA ALA A 115 -11.87 -6.94 -1.09
C ALA A 115 -13.14 -6.18 -1.48
N THR A 116 -13.61 -5.25 -0.64
CA THR A 116 -14.79 -4.42 -0.97
C THR A 116 -14.50 -3.57 -2.20
N LEU A 117 -13.35 -2.88 -2.24
CA LEU A 117 -12.88 -2.11 -3.39
C LEU A 117 -12.85 -2.95 -4.67
N LEU A 118 -12.23 -4.14 -4.61
CA LEU A 118 -12.10 -5.03 -5.76
C LEU A 118 -13.41 -5.70 -6.20
N SER A 119 -14.35 -5.87 -5.27
CA SER A 119 -15.66 -6.50 -5.53
C SER A 119 -16.64 -5.64 -6.31
N ALA A 120 -16.28 -4.39 -6.58
CA ALA A 120 -17.16 -3.42 -7.20
C ALA A 120 -18.46 -3.18 -6.39
N ARG A 121 -18.47 -3.52 -5.08
CA ARG A 121 -19.65 -3.35 -4.22
C ARG A 121 -19.67 -1.99 -3.56
N ASN A 122 -20.86 -1.48 -3.28
CA ASN A 122 -21.02 -0.37 -2.36
C ASN A 122 -20.68 -0.84 -0.95
N PRO A 123 -19.76 -0.17 -0.22
CA PRO A 123 -19.53 -0.48 1.19
C PRO A 123 -20.77 -0.25 2.06
N GLN A 124 -21.75 0.53 1.60
CA GLN A 124 -23.02 0.77 2.30
C GLN A 124 -24.06 -0.33 2.07
N ASP A 125 -23.79 -1.31 1.19
CA ASP A 125 -24.72 -2.42 0.92
C ASP A 125 -24.33 -3.72 1.66
N ILE A 126 -23.13 -3.78 2.23
CA ILE A 126 -22.59 -5.00 2.83
C ILE A 126 -22.02 -4.76 4.24
N ASP A 127 -22.22 -5.74 5.13
CA ASP A 127 -21.49 -5.86 6.39
C ASP A 127 -20.56 -7.08 6.31
N LEU A 128 -19.33 -6.93 6.80
CA LEU A 128 -18.32 -7.97 6.87
C LEU A 128 -18.07 -8.35 8.32
N GLY A 129 -18.21 -9.63 8.64
CA GLY A 129 -17.98 -10.16 9.99
C GLY A 129 -16.90 -11.24 10.01
N PHE A 130 -16.11 -11.27 11.07
CA PHE A 130 -14.96 -12.19 11.18
C PHE A 130 -15.00 -12.99 12.47
N THR A 131 -14.56 -14.25 12.42
CA THR A 131 -14.34 -15.05 13.65
C THR A 131 -13.05 -15.86 13.54
N VAL A 132 -12.32 -16.01 14.63
CA VAL A 132 -11.15 -16.90 14.76
C VAL A 132 -11.35 -17.85 15.93
N THR A 133 -10.57 -18.93 15.98
CA THR A 133 -10.74 -20.05 16.93
C THR A 133 -9.95 -19.87 18.24
N GLY A 134 -9.03 -18.91 18.30
CA GLY A 134 -8.27 -18.59 19.50
C GLY A 134 -7.34 -17.39 19.31
N PRO A 135 -6.46 -17.13 20.29
CA PRO A 135 -5.52 -16.02 20.22
C PRO A 135 -4.58 -16.19 19.02
N ILE A 136 -4.53 -15.18 18.16
CA ILE A 136 -3.70 -15.15 16.96
C ILE A 136 -3.23 -13.73 16.67
N ASP A 137 -2.03 -13.60 16.13
CA ASP A 137 -1.51 -12.31 15.69
C ASP A 137 -0.59 -12.47 14.47
N GLY A 138 -0.36 -11.38 13.75
CA GLY A 138 0.50 -11.29 12.57
C GLY A 138 -0.23 -10.86 11.30
N PRO A 139 0.41 -10.11 10.38
CA PRO A 139 -0.26 -9.56 9.20
C PRO A 139 -0.43 -10.58 8.06
N SER A 140 0.17 -11.77 8.19
CA SER A 140 0.41 -12.70 7.08
C SER A 140 -0.83 -13.42 6.52
N ALA A 141 -2.01 -13.12 7.07
CA ALA A 141 -3.29 -13.62 6.59
C ALA A 141 -4.02 -12.62 5.68
N GLY A 142 -3.50 -11.39 5.50
CA GLY A 142 -4.16 -10.36 4.70
C GLY A 142 -4.60 -10.85 3.33
N GLY A 143 -3.68 -11.46 2.55
CA GLY A 143 -3.98 -11.94 1.20
C GLY A 143 -5.06 -13.03 1.15
N ILE A 144 -5.01 -14.02 2.06
CA ILE A 144 -5.98 -15.13 2.05
C ILE A 144 -7.36 -14.69 2.58
N LEU A 145 -7.40 -13.75 3.53
CA LEU A 145 -8.64 -13.13 3.98
C LEU A 145 -9.29 -12.33 2.84
N THR A 146 -8.50 -11.56 2.08
CA THR A 146 -9.01 -10.83 0.90
C THR A 146 -9.60 -11.77 -0.13
N VAL A 147 -8.89 -12.84 -0.50
CA VAL A 147 -9.42 -13.86 -1.42
C VAL A 147 -10.69 -14.50 -0.86
N GLY A 148 -10.73 -14.81 0.44
CA GLY A 148 -11.91 -15.37 1.10
C GLY A 148 -13.13 -14.46 1.05
N ILE A 149 -12.96 -13.15 1.26
CA ILE A 149 -14.04 -12.16 1.15
C ILE A 149 -14.48 -12.05 -0.31
N LEU A 150 -13.56 -11.93 -1.26
CA LEU A 150 -13.87 -11.87 -2.69
C LEU A 150 -14.63 -13.11 -3.17
N ALA A 151 -14.15 -14.28 -2.79
CA ALA A 151 -14.75 -15.58 -3.09
C ALA A 151 -16.17 -15.66 -2.51
N ASN A 152 -16.38 -15.12 -1.30
CA ASN A 152 -17.71 -15.01 -0.70
C ASN A 152 -18.62 -14.02 -1.45
N LEU A 153 -18.14 -12.83 -1.80
CA LEU A 153 -18.92 -11.82 -2.54
C LEU A 153 -19.29 -12.26 -3.96
N THR A 154 -18.42 -13.03 -4.61
CA THR A 154 -18.60 -13.58 -5.97
C THR A 154 -19.29 -14.94 -5.99
N GLN A 155 -19.62 -15.50 -4.82
CA GLN A 155 -20.20 -16.84 -4.67
C GLN A 155 -19.36 -17.96 -5.32
N THR A 156 -18.03 -17.81 -5.24
CA THR A 156 -17.05 -18.75 -5.74
C THR A 156 -16.41 -19.51 -4.56
N PRO A 157 -16.54 -20.84 -4.44
CA PRO A 157 -15.88 -21.59 -3.37
C PRO A 157 -14.36 -21.71 -3.60
N LEU A 158 -13.59 -21.91 -2.52
CA LEU A 158 -12.16 -22.21 -2.66
C LEU A 158 -11.92 -23.68 -3.02
N LEU A 159 -10.86 -23.94 -3.78
CA LEU A 159 -10.35 -25.26 -4.09
C LEU A 159 -9.86 -25.95 -2.81
N ARG A 160 -10.20 -27.23 -2.70
CA ARG A 160 -9.80 -28.07 -1.57
C ARG A 160 -8.30 -28.36 -1.65
N GLY A 161 -7.64 -28.35 -0.50
CA GLY A 161 -6.20 -28.63 -0.40
C GLY A 161 -5.29 -27.49 -0.87
N VAL A 162 -5.84 -26.29 -1.08
CA VAL A 162 -5.09 -25.07 -1.40
C VAL A 162 -5.20 -24.08 -0.23
N THR A 163 -4.07 -23.51 0.17
CA THR A 163 -3.95 -22.48 1.22
C THR A 163 -2.93 -21.42 0.81
N MET A 164 -2.79 -20.34 1.58
CA MET A 164 -1.95 -19.20 1.27
C MET A 164 -1.40 -18.52 2.51
N THR A 165 -0.26 -17.84 2.34
CA THR A 165 0.20 -16.77 3.24
C THR A 165 0.61 -15.54 2.41
N GLY A 166 0.57 -14.35 3.00
CA GLY A 166 0.94 -13.09 2.36
C GLY A 166 0.21 -11.91 2.99
N THR A 167 0.85 -10.75 3.06
CA THR A 167 0.14 -9.50 3.39
C THR A 167 -0.67 -9.01 2.18
N ILE A 168 -1.49 -7.99 2.35
CA ILE A 168 -2.25 -7.35 1.27
C ILE A 168 -2.00 -5.85 1.31
N SER A 169 -1.76 -5.26 0.13
CA SER A 169 -1.59 -3.82 -0.07
C SER A 169 -2.83 -3.19 -0.73
N PRO A 170 -2.99 -1.85 -0.69
CA PRO A 170 -4.10 -1.13 -1.32
C PRO A 170 -4.32 -1.43 -2.81
N ASP A 171 -3.24 -1.70 -3.54
CA ASP A 171 -3.25 -2.09 -4.96
C ASP A 171 -3.51 -3.58 -5.20
N GLY A 172 -3.88 -4.34 -4.17
CA GLY A 172 -4.08 -5.78 -4.27
C GLY A 172 -2.78 -6.60 -4.43
N SER A 173 -1.59 -5.99 -4.31
CA SER A 173 -0.33 -6.73 -4.29
C SER A 173 -0.19 -7.59 -3.03
N ILE A 174 0.45 -8.75 -3.18
CA ILE A 174 0.69 -9.70 -2.10
C ILE A 174 2.11 -9.52 -1.58
N GLY A 175 2.23 -9.02 -0.35
CA GLY A 175 3.52 -8.69 0.25
C GLY A 175 4.18 -9.85 1.00
N GLU A 176 5.50 -9.71 1.22
CA GLU A 176 6.36 -10.72 1.86
C GLU A 176 5.97 -10.97 3.32
N VAL A 177 6.30 -12.17 3.82
CA VAL A 177 6.01 -12.62 5.19
C VAL A 177 7.15 -13.45 5.76
N GLY A 178 7.30 -13.42 7.10
CA GLY A 178 8.22 -14.30 7.81
C GLY A 178 7.70 -15.73 7.97
N GLY A 179 8.61 -16.65 8.32
CA GLY A 179 8.30 -18.04 8.70
C GLY A 179 7.72 -18.89 7.58
N VAL A 180 7.99 -18.56 6.31
CA VAL A 180 7.46 -19.29 5.15
C VAL A 180 7.79 -20.79 5.19
N PRO A 181 9.03 -21.24 5.47
CA PRO A 181 9.33 -22.68 5.55
C PRO A 181 8.45 -23.40 6.60
N THR A 182 8.27 -22.78 7.77
CA THR A 182 7.45 -23.33 8.86
C THR A 182 5.97 -23.40 8.49
N LYS A 183 5.45 -22.36 7.82
CA LYS A 183 4.08 -22.34 7.30
C LYS A 183 3.85 -23.42 6.24
N LEU A 184 4.81 -23.64 5.35
CA LEU A 184 4.76 -24.69 4.33
C LEU A 184 4.78 -26.09 4.98
N ALA A 185 5.61 -26.29 6.00
CA ALA A 185 5.61 -27.54 6.77
C ALA A 185 4.27 -27.79 7.49
N ALA A 186 3.67 -26.74 8.08
CA ALA A 186 2.36 -26.82 8.71
C ALA A 186 1.25 -27.13 7.69
N ALA A 187 1.27 -26.52 6.51
CA ALA A 187 0.36 -26.81 5.41
C ALA A 187 0.43 -28.29 4.99
N ALA A 188 1.65 -28.79 4.76
CA ALA A 188 1.88 -30.19 4.41
C ALA A 188 1.39 -31.15 5.51
N ALA A 189 1.68 -30.85 6.77
CA ALA A 189 1.25 -31.67 7.90
C ALA A 189 -0.29 -31.67 8.09
N ALA A 190 -0.96 -30.58 7.75
CA ALA A 190 -2.42 -30.46 7.75
C ALA A 190 -3.08 -31.04 6.48
N GLY A 191 -2.31 -31.64 5.56
CA GLY A 191 -2.85 -32.32 4.38
C GLY A 191 -3.17 -31.42 3.19
N TYR A 192 -2.69 -30.16 3.17
CA TYR A 192 -2.79 -29.31 1.98
C TYR A 192 -1.79 -29.79 0.93
N THR A 193 -2.22 -29.80 -0.34
CA THR A 193 -1.40 -30.25 -1.48
C THR A 193 -0.73 -29.09 -2.19
N THR A 194 -1.27 -27.87 -2.02
CA THR A 194 -0.78 -26.65 -2.66
C THR A 194 -0.76 -25.51 -1.65
N ALA A 195 0.34 -24.76 -1.60
CA ALA A 195 0.48 -23.56 -0.80
C ALA A 195 0.91 -22.38 -1.68
N VAL A 196 0.15 -21.29 -1.61
CA VAL A 196 0.41 -20.04 -2.31
C VAL A 196 1.25 -19.14 -1.42
N VAL A 197 2.31 -18.55 -1.98
CA VAL A 197 3.24 -17.67 -1.25
C VAL A 197 3.56 -16.42 -2.05
N PRO A 198 3.98 -15.31 -1.41
CA PRO A 198 4.43 -14.11 -2.13
C PRO A 198 5.63 -14.41 -3.03
N GLU A 199 5.70 -13.75 -4.18
CA GLU A 199 6.81 -13.91 -5.12
C GLU A 199 8.17 -13.54 -4.50
N GLY A 200 9.15 -14.44 -4.67
CA GLY A 200 10.50 -14.26 -4.12
C GLY A 200 10.62 -14.53 -2.61
N SER A 201 9.60 -15.11 -1.99
CA SER A 201 9.65 -15.58 -0.60
C SER A 201 10.87 -16.48 -0.34
N PHE A 202 11.47 -16.34 0.84
CA PHE A 202 12.50 -17.25 1.30
C PHE A 202 11.91 -18.63 1.61
N LEU A 203 12.37 -19.68 0.91
CA LEU A 203 11.83 -21.04 1.04
C LEU A 203 12.71 -21.97 1.88
N GLY A 204 13.86 -21.49 2.36
CA GLY A 204 14.88 -22.28 3.04
C GLY A 204 16.21 -22.28 2.28
N MET A 205 17.24 -22.90 2.85
CA MET A 205 18.59 -22.94 2.29
C MET A 205 19.12 -24.38 2.31
N ASP A 206 19.82 -24.78 1.25
CA ASP A 206 20.58 -26.02 1.24
C ASP A 206 21.91 -25.79 1.97
N GLU A 207 22.09 -26.44 3.12
CA GLU A 207 23.31 -26.38 3.94
C GLU A 207 24.59 -26.82 3.21
N LYS A 208 24.48 -27.69 2.22
CA LYS A 208 25.64 -28.25 1.51
C LYS A 208 26.12 -27.33 0.41
N THR A 209 25.19 -26.69 -0.29
CA THR A 209 25.50 -25.81 -1.43
C THR A 209 25.48 -24.34 -1.07
N GLY A 210 24.86 -23.97 0.06
CA GLY A 210 24.61 -22.58 0.45
C GLY A 210 23.61 -21.86 -0.47
N THR A 211 22.79 -22.60 -1.22
CA THR A 211 21.81 -22.01 -2.15
C THR A 211 20.40 -22.05 -1.57
N GLN A 212 19.58 -21.03 -1.87
CA GLN A 212 18.17 -21.02 -1.47
C GLN A 212 17.39 -22.15 -2.13
N PHE A 213 16.42 -22.73 -1.41
CA PHE A 213 15.51 -23.72 -1.95
C PHE A 213 14.61 -23.12 -3.03
N THR A 214 14.42 -23.90 -4.10
CA THR A 214 13.44 -23.61 -5.14
C THR A 214 12.09 -24.22 -4.78
N VAL A 215 11.03 -23.81 -5.51
CA VAL A 215 9.71 -24.46 -5.45
C VAL A 215 9.81 -25.98 -5.70
N ALA A 216 10.70 -26.41 -6.59
CA ALA A 216 10.90 -27.82 -6.89
C ALA A 216 11.50 -28.59 -5.70
N ASP A 217 12.39 -27.96 -4.94
CA ASP A 217 13.01 -28.54 -3.74
C ASP A 217 11.98 -28.71 -2.61
N VAL A 218 11.08 -27.72 -2.44
CA VAL A 218 9.98 -27.83 -1.48
C VAL A 218 9.04 -28.98 -1.85
N LYS A 219 8.66 -29.10 -3.13
CA LYS A 219 7.81 -30.21 -3.58
C LYS A 219 8.42 -31.57 -3.31
N LYS A 220 9.73 -31.71 -3.51
CA LYS A 220 10.46 -32.95 -3.25
C LYS A 220 10.56 -33.27 -1.75
N SER A 221 10.69 -32.26 -0.90
CA SER A 221 10.92 -32.44 0.54
C SER A 221 9.63 -32.57 1.35
N LEU A 222 8.63 -31.72 1.09
CA LEU A 222 7.37 -31.65 1.83
C LEU A 222 6.19 -32.32 1.11
N GLY A 223 6.33 -32.65 -0.18
CA GLY A 223 5.26 -33.26 -0.97
C GLY A 223 4.16 -32.30 -1.42
N ILE A 224 4.32 -30.99 -1.18
CA ILE A 224 3.35 -29.95 -1.55
C ILE A 224 3.84 -29.11 -2.73
N THR A 225 2.93 -28.63 -3.57
CA THR A 225 3.26 -27.68 -4.63
C THR A 225 3.25 -26.26 -4.06
N VAL A 226 4.31 -25.49 -4.28
CA VAL A 226 4.35 -24.07 -3.91
C VAL A 226 4.07 -23.23 -5.15
N VAL A 227 3.15 -22.27 -5.05
CA VAL A 227 2.80 -21.36 -6.15
C VAL A 227 3.14 -19.92 -5.72
N PRO A 228 4.21 -19.32 -6.27
CA PRO A 228 4.48 -17.90 -6.07
C PRO A 228 3.42 -17.05 -6.78
N VAL A 229 2.95 -16.00 -6.11
CA VAL A 229 2.02 -15.02 -6.69
C VAL A 229 2.44 -13.60 -6.33
N ARG A 230 2.08 -12.65 -7.20
CA ARG A 230 2.35 -11.22 -7.06
C ARG A 230 1.13 -10.43 -6.60
N THR A 231 -0.05 -10.85 -7.04
CA THR A 231 -1.30 -10.11 -6.85
C THR A 231 -2.40 -11.01 -6.28
N VAL A 232 -3.40 -10.38 -5.68
CA VAL A 232 -4.60 -11.05 -5.19
C VAL A 232 -5.39 -11.72 -6.31
N PHE A 233 -5.25 -11.29 -7.57
CA PHE A 233 -5.91 -11.93 -8.72
C PHE A 233 -5.29 -13.28 -9.08
N GLU A 234 -3.96 -13.36 -9.08
CA GLU A 234 -3.23 -14.62 -9.25
C GLU A 234 -3.54 -15.57 -8.08
N ALA A 235 -3.59 -15.02 -6.86
CA ALA A 235 -3.97 -15.75 -5.67
C ALA A 235 -5.42 -16.28 -5.77
N PHE A 236 -6.38 -15.44 -6.16
CA PHE A 236 -7.78 -15.81 -6.35
C PHE A 236 -7.90 -16.92 -7.39
N THR A 237 -7.24 -16.78 -8.54
CA THR A 237 -7.22 -17.79 -9.60
C THR A 237 -6.68 -19.12 -9.10
N THR A 238 -5.59 -19.09 -8.33
CA THR A 238 -4.97 -20.30 -7.78
C THR A 238 -5.82 -20.95 -6.69
N LEU A 239 -6.48 -20.14 -5.86
CA LEU A 239 -7.30 -20.59 -4.73
C LEU A 239 -8.70 -21.03 -5.14
N THR A 240 -9.24 -20.59 -6.27
CA THR A 240 -10.62 -20.89 -6.71
C THR A 240 -10.70 -21.68 -8.00
N GLY A 241 -9.68 -21.59 -8.86
CA GLY A 241 -9.72 -22.09 -10.24
C GLY A 241 -10.41 -21.16 -11.23
N GLU A 242 -10.97 -20.03 -10.75
CA GLU A 242 -11.72 -19.06 -11.56
C GLU A 242 -10.92 -17.77 -11.74
N VAL A 243 -11.05 -17.14 -12.91
CA VAL A 243 -10.40 -15.85 -13.18
C VAL A 243 -11.32 -14.73 -12.71
N TYR A 244 -10.85 -13.92 -11.76
CA TYR A 244 -11.64 -12.86 -11.13
C TYR A 244 -12.09 -11.76 -12.11
N ALA A 245 -11.21 -11.36 -13.03
CA ALA A 245 -11.53 -10.53 -14.18
C ALA A 245 -10.42 -10.71 -15.24
N ALA A 246 -10.77 -11.17 -16.44
CA ALA A 246 -9.83 -11.17 -17.56
C ALA A 246 -9.99 -9.84 -18.31
N ALA A 247 -8.96 -9.00 -18.32
CA ALA A 247 -8.93 -7.82 -19.18
C ALA A 247 -9.05 -8.25 -20.66
N PRO A 248 -9.84 -7.56 -21.50
CA PRO A 248 -9.82 -7.80 -22.92
C PRO A 248 -8.50 -7.31 -23.54
N PRO A 249 -7.98 -7.99 -24.59
CA PRO A 249 -6.62 -7.81 -25.06
C PRO A 249 -6.40 -6.60 -26.00
N VAL A 250 -7.17 -5.51 -25.86
CA VAL A 250 -7.03 -4.35 -26.76
C VAL A 250 -6.55 -3.12 -25.99
N PRO A 251 -5.26 -2.75 -26.11
CA PRO A 251 -4.76 -1.49 -25.59
C PRO A 251 -5.54 -0.33 -26.24
N VAL A 252 -6.14 0.52 -25.41
CA VAL A 252 -6.73 1.79 -25.88
C VAL A 252 -5.69 2.88 -25.67
N GLU A 253 -5.19 3.42 -26.77
CA GLU A 253 -4.25 4.55 -26.78
C GLU A 253 -4.87 5.79 -26.10
N PRO A 254 -4.05 6.63 -25.43
CA PRO A 254 -4.51 7.89 -24.88
C PRO A 254 -5.20 8.74 -25.95
N SER A 255 -6.21 9.51 -25.56
CA SER A 255 -6.81 10.48 -26.48
C SER A 255 -5.81 11.59 -26.82
N ALA A 256 -5.99 12.26 -27.97
CA ALA A 256 -5.11 13.37 -28.36
C ALA A 256 -5.09 14.52 -27.33
N SER A 257 -6.20 14.77 -26.62
CA SER A 257 -6.23 15.79 -25.55
C SER A 257 -5.46 15.32 -24.30
N SER A 258 -5.55 14.04 -23.97
CA SER A 258 -4.77 13.41 -22.89
C SER A 258 -3.27 13.50 -23.19
N GLU A 259 -2.87 13.15 -24.41
CA GLU A 259 -1.47 13.18 -24.83
C GLU A 259 -0.90 14.61 -24.80
N ALA A 260 -1.67 15.59 -25.29
CA ALA A 260 -1.26 17.00 -25.24
C ALA A 260 -1.10 17.54 -23.80
N ALA A 261 -1.99 17.13 -22.87
CA ALA A 261 -1.87 17.51 -21.47
C ALA A 261 -0.63 16.89 -20.80
N ILE A 262 -0.37 15.61 -21.07
CA ILE A 262 0.80 14.88 -20.58
C ILE A 262 2.10 15.49 -21.14
N GLU A 263 2.15 15.79 -22.43
CA GLU A 263 3.29 16.45 -23.05
C GLU A 263 3.55 17.83 -22.42
N SER A 264 2.51 18.66 -22.32
CA SER A 264 2.61 20.03 -21.80
C SER A 264 3.15 20.06 -20.37
N THR A 265 2.59 19.24 -19.48
CA THR A 265 3.01 19.13 -18.08
C THR A 265 4.43 18.59 -17.96
N THR A 266 4.82 17.61 -18.78
CA THR A 266 6.19 17.07 -18.81
C THR A 266 7.22 18.11 -19.23
N ARG A 267 6.92 18.94 -20.22
CA ARG A 267 7.80 20.04 -20.63
C ARG A 267 7.90 21.12 -19.56
N ALA A 268 6.79 21.42 -18.88
CA ALA A 268 6.77 22.35 -17.75
C ALA A 268 7.65 21.83 -16.60
N MET A 269 7.53 20.55 -16.24
CA MET A 269 8.35 19.91 -15.22
C MET A 269 9.85 20.02 -15.54
N ALA A 270 10.25 19.76 -16.80
CA ALA A 270 11.64 19.89 -17.21
C ALA A 270 12.17 21.32 -17.05
N SER A 271 11.33 22.32 -17.37
CA SER A 271 11.69 23.72 -17.18
C SER A 271 11.80 24.09 -15.70
N ARG A 272 10.86 23.64 -14.86
CA ARG A 272 10.88 23.88 -13.40
C ARG A 272 12.13 23.29 -12.76
N LEU A 273 12.47 22.03 -13.06
CA LEU A 273 13.66 21.40 -12.52
C LEU A 273 14.94 22.10 -12.98
N ALA A 274 15.05 22.50 -14.26
CA ALA A 274 16.21 23.23 -14.74
C ALA A 274 16.40 24.58 -14.04
N ILE A 275 15.30 25.31 -13.79
CA ILE A 275 15.33 26.57 -13.03
C ILE A 275 15.73 26.30 -11.57
N ALA A 276 15.16 25.26 -10.94
CA ALA A 276 15.50 24.88 -9.57
C ALA A 276 16.98 24.52 -9.41
N VAL A 277 17.56 23.76 -10.36
CA VAL A 277 19.00 23.45 -10.39
C VAL A 277 19.83 24.72 -10.51
N ALA A 278 19.45 25.63 -11.41
CA ALA A 278 20.19 26.88 -11.63
C ALA A 278 20.10 27.86 -10.44
N SER A 279 19.05 27.76 -9.62
CA SER A 279 18.79 28.62 -8.46
C SER A 279 19.06 27.94 -7.12
N ALA A 280 19.61 26.72 -7.14
CA ALA A 280 19.88 25.91 -5.96
C ALA A 280 20.74 26.71 -4.94
N PRO A 281 20.28 26.87 -3.68
CA PRO A 281 21.03 27.61 -2.67
C PRO A 281 22.37 26.94 -2.34
N ALA A 282 23.31 27.75 -1.83
CA ALA A 282 24.54 27.23 -1.26
C ALA A 282 24.25 26.32 -0.05
N GLY A 283 25.04 25.26 0.14
CA GLY A 283 24.90 24.33 1.27
C GLY A 283 24.12 23.06 0.98
N ILE A 284 23.58 22.89 -0.24
CA ILE A 284 23.04 21.62 -0.72
C ILE A 284 24.18 20.61 -0.90
N ASP A 285 23.93 19.34 -0.57
CA ASP A 285 24.89 18.27 -0.80
C ASP A 285 25.16 18.03 -2.29
N SER A 286 26.41 17.70 -2.63
CA SER A 286 26.84 17.53 -4.02
C SER A 286 26.06 16.44 -4.75
N ASP A 287 25.66 15.39 -4.04
CA ASP A 287 25.03 14.22 -4.61
C ASP A 287 23.60 14.55 -5.05
N THR A 288 22.84 15.29 -4.25
CA THR A 288 21.49 15.76 -4.60
C THR A 288 21.54 16.76 -5.77
N LEU A 289 22.50 17.69 -5.78
CA LEU A 289 22.64 18.63 -6.89
C LEU A 289 23.05 17.91 -8.19
N GLN A 290 23.96 16.94 -8.09
CA GLN A 290 24.38 16.12 -9.23
C GLN A 290 23.23 15.25 -9.75
N LEU A 291 22.47 14.63 -8.85
CA LEU A 291 21.25 13.89 -9.18
C LEU A 291 20.32 14.78 -10.00
N ALA A 292 19.92 15.94 -9.47
CA ALA A 292 19.01 16.85 -10.15
C ALA A 292 19.55 17.35 -11.50
N THR A 293 20.85 17.67 -11.57
CA THR A 293 21.51 18.09 -12.82
C THR A 293 21.48 16.98 -13.87
N SER A 294 21.77 15.74 -13.47
CA SER A 294 21.72 14.58 -14.37
C SER A 294 20.29 14.27 -14.83
N SER A 295 19.31 14.41 -13.94
CA SER A 295 17.90 14.21 -14.24
C SER A 295 17.40 15.18 -15.29
N VAL A 296 17.83 16.45 -15.29
CA VAL A 296 17.52 17.40 -16.39
C VAL A 296 17.98 16.86 -17.75
N ALA A 297 19.19 16.30 -17.82
CA ALA A 297 19.72 15.74 -19.06
C ALA A 297 18.94 14.50 -19.50
N THR A 298 18.63 13.61 -18.55
CA THR A 298 17.79 12.43 -18.81
C THR A 298 16.41 12.82 -19.31
N MET A 299 15.74 13.79 -18.67
CA MET A 299 14.45 14.31 -19.10
C MET A 299 14.49 14.83 -20.53
N GLN A 300 15.50 15.63 -20.89
CA GLN A 300 15.67 16.14 -22.25
C GLN A 300 15.79 15.01 -23.27
N SER A 301 16.55 13.96 -22.94
CA SER A 301 16.68 12.78 -23.80
C SER A 301 15.35 12.03 -23.95
N GLN A 302 14.61 11.81 -22.85
CA GLN A 302 13.34 11.08 -22.88
C GLN A 302 12.24 11.86 -23.61
N ILE A 303 12.22 13.19 -23.46
CA ILE A 303 11.31 14.09 -24.19
C ILE A 303 11.51 13.99 -25.70
N VAL A 304 12.75 13.85 -26.18
CA VAL A 304 13.03 13.66 -27.63
C VAL A 304 12.50 12.32 -28.14
N LEU A 305 12.43 11.31 -27.27
CA LEU A 305 11.90 9.98 -27.57
C LEU A 305 10.38 9.87 -27.38
N ASN A 306 9.70 10.96 -26.97
CA ASN A 306 8.30 10.98 -26.54
C ASN A 306 8.02 10.00 -25.37
N GLU A 307 9.03 9.70 -24.55
CA GLU A 307 8.92 8.85 -23.35
C GLU A 307 8.42 9.70 -22.17
N TRP A 308 7.19 10.20 -22.27
CA TRP A 308 6.64 11.22 -21.36
C TRP A 308 6.61 10.78 -19.90
N ALA A 309 6.14 9.56 -19.63
CA ALA A 309 6.05 9.02 -18.28
C ALA A 309 7.42 8.95 -17.61
N ARG A 310 8.43 8.45 -18.34
CA ARG A 310 9.81 8.38 -17.84
C ARG A 310 10.41 9.76 -17.63
N ALA A 311 10.21 10.68 -18.57
CA ALA A 311 10.66 12.06 -18.41
C ALA A 311 10.03 12.72 -17.18
N TYR A 312 8.70 12.67 -17.05
CA TYR A 312 8.00 13.27 -15.92
C TYR A 312 8.44 12.66 -14.60
N GLY A 313 8.50 11.32 -14.49
CA GLY A 313 8.86 10.66 -13.23
C GLY A 313 10.29 10.91 -12.77
N VAL A 314 11.25 10.94 -13.70
CA VAL A 314 12.64 11.33 -13.41
C VAL A 314 12.69 12.77 -12.88
N GLY A 315 11.94 13.67 -13.53
CA GLY A 315 11.87 15.08 -13.16
C GLY A 315 11.21 15.33 -11.81
N ALA A 316 10.02 14.77 -11.60
CA ALA A 316 9.24 14.93 -10.38
C ALA A 316 10.02 14.44 -9.15
N PHE A 317 10.62 13.24 -9.24
CA PHE A 317 11.45 12.71 -8.15
C PHE A 317 12.64 13.63 -7.83
N ALA A 318 13.41 14.00 -8.85
CA ALA A 318 14.59 14.84 -8.67
C ALA A 318 14.23 16.24 -8.15
N TYR A 319 13.09 16.80 -8.60
CA TYR A 319 12.63 18.11 -8.17
C TYR A 319 12.20 18.11 -6.71
N LEU A 320 11.44 17.12 -6.26
CA LEU A 320 11.07 16.96 -4.85
C LEU A 320 12.30 16.80 -3.95
N ARG A 321 13.28 15.97 -4.37
CA ARG A 321 14.54 15.78 -3.62
C ARG A 321 15.37 17.08 -3.55
N LEU A 322 15.49 17.79 -4.66
CA LEU A 322 16.21 19.08 -4.69
C LEU A 322 15.49 20.13 -3.83
N ALA A 323 14.16 20.22 -3.90
CA ALA A 323 13.38 21.13 -3.09
C ALA A 323 13.57 20.85 -1.59
N ARG A 324 13.51 19.58 -1.19
CA ARG A 324 13.76 19.14 0.19
C ARG A 324 15.16 19.55 0.67
N ALA A 325 16.20 19.32 -0.14
CA ALA A 325 17.56 19.71 0.21
C ALA A 325 17.75 21.24 0.25
N SER A 326 17.12 21.96 -0.67
CA SER A 326 17.15 23.43 -0.72
C SER A 326 16.53 24.04 0.54
N GLY A 327 15.36 23.54 0.95
CA GLY A 327 14.70 24.00 2.18
C GLY A 327 15.51 23.70 3.44
N ALA A 328 16.24 22.58 3.47
CA ALA A 328 17.18 22.28 4.56
C ALA A 328 18.31 23.31 4.64
N ALA A 329 18.95 23.59 3.50
CA ALA A 329 20.09 24.50 3.42
C ALA A 329 19.70 25.94 3.76
N GLU A 330 18.55 26.41 3.29
CA GLU A 330 18.02 27.74 3.62
C GLU A 330 17.71 27.87 5.11
N ALA A 331 17.02 26.88 5.68
CA ALA A 331 16.69 26.87 7.10
C ALA A 331 17.96 26.84 7.98
N GLN A 332 18.97 26.06 7.61
CA GLN A 332 20.27 26.07 8.28
C GLN A 332 20.95 27.44 8.17
N GLY A 333 20.93 28.05 6.98
CA GLY A 333 21.47 29.39 6.77
C GLY A 333 20.79 30.45 7.64
N TRP A 334 19.49 30.32 7.91
CA TRP A 334 18.80 31.19 8.87
C TRP A 334 19.26 30.91 10.30
N VAL A 335 19.37 29.65 10.72
CA VAL A 335 19.90 29.32 12.06
C VAL A 335 21.29 29.93 12.27
N ASP A 336 22.17 29.80 11.28
CA ASP A 336 23.54 30.31 11.36
C ASP A 336 23.60 31.84 11.38
N ALA A 337 22.72 32.51 10.63
CA ALA A 337 22.74 33.96 10.47
C ALA A 337 22.04 34.73 11.61
N GLN A 338 20.92 34.20 12.13
CA GLN A 338 20.03 34.91 13.07
C GLN A 338 19.73 34.14 14.36
N GLY A 339 20.25 32.91 14.50
CA GLY A 339 19.98 32.05 15.64
C GLY A 339 18.65 31.28 15.55
N ILE A 340 18.51 30.29 16.43
CA ILE A 340 17.40 29.32 16.46
C ILE A 340 16.04 30.04 16.61
N ASP A 341 15.90 30.95 17.59
CA ASP A 341 14.60 31.57 17.89
C ASP A 341 14.07 32.40 16.71
N ALA A 342 14.93 33.23 16.10
CA ALA A 342 14.55 34.04 14.95
C ALA A 342 14.22 33.17 13.72
N ALA A 343 15.00 32.11 13.47
CA ALA A 343 14.76 31.16 12.39
C ALA A 343 13.44 30.40 12.58
N LYS A 344 13.14 29.97 13.81
CA LYS A 344 11.86 29.36 14.19
C LYS A 344 10.68 30.30 13.92
N THR A 345 10.73 31.55 14.39
CA THR A 345 9.63 32.52 14.16
C THR A 345 9.38 32.78 12.67
N ARG A 346 10.46 32.92 11.89
CA ARG A 346 10.36 33.06 10.44
C ARG A 346 9.69 31.84 9.82
N LEU A 347 10.16 30.64 10.16
CA LEU A 347 9.65 29.40 9.58
C LEU A 347 8.18 29.16 9.96
N GLN A 348 7.77 29.45 11.20
CA GLN A 348 6.37 29.40 11.61
C GLN A 348 5.48 30.28 10.73
N THR A 349 5.92 31.50 10.43
CA THR A 349 5.20 32.45 9.55
C THR A 349 5.10 31.90 8.13
N GLU A 350 6.20 31.36 7.61
CA GLU A 350 6.27 30.80 6.26
C GLU A 350 5.42 29.54 6.10
N VAL A 351 5.36 28.68 7.12
CA VAL A 351 4.53 27.47 7.16
C VAL A 351 3.06 27.83 7.29
N GLN A 352 2.69 28.80 8.13
CA GLN A 352 1.29 29.29 8.23
C GLN A 352 0.79 29.84 6.89
N THR A 353 1.64 30.57 6.17
CA THR A 353 1.31 31.08 4.82
C THR A 353 1.12 29.92 3.85
N ALA A 354 2.03 28.94 3.83
CA ALA A 354 1.93 27.78 2.96
C ALA A 354 0.70 26.90 3.27
N LEU A 355 0.31 26.80 4.54
CA LEU A 355 -0.91 26.11 4.96
C LEU A 355 -2.17 26.77 4.41
N ALA A 356 -2.25 28.10 4.48
CA ALA A 356 -3.36 28.85 3.90
C ALA A 356 -3.42 28.69 2.38
N GLU A 357 -2.26 28.71 1.71
CA GLU A 357 -2.16 28.47 0.26
C GLU A 357 -2.61 27.06 -0.13
N ALA A 358 -2.16 26.03 0.59
CA ALA A 358 -2.54 24.64 0.33
C ALA A 358 -4.04 24.41 0.52
N THR A 359 -4.62 25.01 1.58
CA THR A 359 -6.06 24.98 1.83
C THR A 359 -6.82 25.64 0.69
N ALA A 360 -6.42 26.84 0.27
CA ALA A 360 -7.05 27.54 -0.85
C ALA A 360 -6.92 26.79 -2.18
N ALA A 361 -5.77 26.13 -2.44
CA ALA A 361 -5.56 25.34 -3.64
C ALA A 361 -6.49 24.11 -3.68
N ARG A 362 -6.62 23.38 -2.55
CA ARG A 362 -7.58 22.28 -2.41
C ARG A 362 -9.02 22.74 -2.64
N ASP A 363 -9.43 23.79 -1.93
CA ASP A 363 -10.81 24.29 -2.00
C ASP A 363 -11.15 24.81 -3.41
N SER A 364 -10.18 25.45 -4.07
CA SER A 364 -10.32 25.86 -5.47
C SER A 364 -10.44 24.65 -6.41
N ALA A 365 -9.67 23.59 -6.20
CA ALA A 365 -9.76 22.39 -7.03
C ALA A 365 -11.12 21.68 -6.86
N VAL A 366 -11.64 21.60 -5.64
CA VAL A 366 -12.99 21.08 -5.34
C VAL A 366 -14.06 21.93 -6.01
N ALA A 367 -14.02 23.26 -5.84
CA ALA A 367 -15.04 24.15 -6.39
C ALA A 367 -15.09 24.20 -7.94
N ASN A 368 -14.00 23.78 -8.60
CA ASN A 368 -13.89 23.77 -10.06
C ASN A 368 -13.94 22.35 -10.66
N VAL A 369 -14.28 21.33 -9.86
CA VAL A 369 -14.41 19.96 -10.36
C VAL A 369 -15.49 19.88 -11.45
N GLY A 370 -15.20 19.10 -12.49
CA GLY A 370 -16.19 18.82 -13.52
C GLY A 370 -17.36 18.00 -12.96
N SER A 371 -18.49 17.99 -13.68
CA SER A 371 -19.70 17.27 -13.26
C SER A 371 -19.73 15.82 -13.73
N GLN A 372 -18.63 15.31 -14.29
CA GLN A 372 -18.56 13.96 -14.86
C GLN A 372 -18.05 13.01 -13.79
N LEU A 373 -18.42 11.74 -13.92
CA LEU A 373 -18.10 10.72 -12.94
C LEU A 373 -16.59 10.60 -12.72
N GLU A 374 -15.82 10.54 -13.81
CA GLU A 374 -14.38 10.36 -13.76
C GLU A 374 -13.68 11.58 -13.11
N ASP A 375 -14.16 12.79 -13.37
CA ASP A 375 -13.64 14.02 -12.75
C ASP A 375 -13.78 13.95 -11.22
N VAL A 376 -14.96 13.51 -10.75
CA VAL A 376 -15.31 13.44 -9.32
C VAL A 376 -14.59 12.28 -8.62
N ILE A 377 -14.51 11.10 -9.24
CA ILE A 377 -13.87 9.91 -8.64
C ILE A 377 -12.35 10.06 -8.56
N TYR A 378 -11.73 10.72 -9.53
CA TYR A 378 -10.26 10.87 -9.57
C TYR A 378 -9.74 12.09 -8.81
N LEU A 379 -10.57 13.11 -8.58
CA LEU A 379 -10.15 14.32 -7.88
C LEU A 379 -9.55 14.04 -6.48
N PRO A 380 -10.10 13.15 -5.61
CA PRO A 380 -9.49 12.83 -4.33
C PRO A 380 -8.02 12.39 -4.41
N GLY A 381 -7.64 11.65 -5.46
CA GLY A 381 -6.25 11.28 -5.72
C GLY A 381 -5.38 12.49 -6.04
N ALA A 382 -5.84 13.37 -6.95
CA ALA A 382 -5.15 14.60 -7.28
C ALA A 382 -4.98 15.53 -6.06
N LEU A 383 -6.02 15.62 -5.22
CA LEU A 383 -6.02 16.41 -3.99
C LEU A 383 -5.05 15.86 -2.93
N GLY A 384 -4.51 14.65 -3.09
CA GLY A 384 -3.52 14.05 -2.19
C GLY A 384 -2.34 14.99 -1.93
N TRP A 385 -1.85 15.69 -2.96
CA TRP A 385 -0.77 16.67 -2.85
C TRP A 385 -1.06 17.80 -1.85
N ALA A 386 -2.23 18.44 -1.95
CA ALA A 386 -2.61 19.50 -1.02
C ALA A 386 -3.03 18.94 0.34
N THR A 387 -3.71 17.79 0.36
CA THR A 387 -4.21 17.15 1.58
C THR A 387 -3.06 16.72 2.49
N TYR A 388 -2.02 16.08 1.92
CA TYR A 388 -0.83 15.72 2.66
C TYR A 388 -0.02 16.95 3.10
N ALA A 389 0.14 17.95 2.22
CA ALA A 389 0.82 19.20 2.57
C ALA A 389 0.16 19.93 3.76
N ILE A 390 -1.18 20.02 3.78
CA ILE A 390 -1.94 20.61 4.88
C ILE A 390 -1.62 19.90 6.20
N ALA A 391 -1.69 18.57 6.22
CA ALA A 391 -1.38 17.78 7.41
C ALA A 391 0.08 17.93 7.85
N SER A 392 1.01 17.90 6.89
CA SER A 392 2.45 18.10 7.14
C SER A 392 2.75 19.48 7.71
N TYR A 393 2.14 20.56 7.20
CA TYR A 393 2.33 21.90 7.74
C TYR A 393 1.77 22.07 9.14
N GLN A 394 0.59 21.52 9.40
CA GLN A 394 -0.01 21.49 10.73
C GLN A 394 0.90 20.75 11.73
N GLY A 395 1.41 19.56 11.35
CA GLY A 395 2.38 18.81 12.16
C GLY A 395 3.69 19.56 12.40
N VAL A 396 4.21 20.26 11.39
CA VAL A 396 5.39 21.13 11.52
C VAL A 396 5.14 22.27 12.49
N LEU A 397 3.96 22.90 12.47
CA LEU A 397 3.63 23.98 13.40
C LEU A 397 3.58 23.47 14.85
N ASP A 398 3.01 22.28 15.07
CA ASP A 398 2.97 21.64 16.38
C ASP A 398 4.39 21.30 16.89
N ASP A 399 5.26 20.71 16.06
CA ASP A 399 6.67 20.41 16.42
C ASP A 399 7.46 21.70 16.70
N LEU A 400 7.34 22.70 15.82
CA LEU A 400 8.02 23.98 16.00
C LEU A 400 7.56 24.68 17.27
N ALA A 401 6.29 24.56 17.70
CA ALA A 401 5.80 25.22 18.91
C ALA A 401 6.64 24.84 20.15
N VAL A 402 7.02 23.55 20.27
CA VAL A 402 7.71 23.01 21.45
C VAL A 402 9.21 22.83 21.27
N SER A 403 9.71 22.79 20.03
CA SER A 403 11.13 22.54 19.76
C SER A 403 12.03 23.76 19.98
N THR A 404 13.27 23.50 20.40
CA THR A 404 14.34 24.48 20.61
C THR A 404 15.64 24.08 19.90
N SER A 405 15.59 23.13 18.97
CA SER A 405 16.77 22.59 18.28
C SER A 405 16.92 23.11 16.86
N ALA A 406 18.15 23.29 16.40
CA ALA A 406 18.46 23.60 15.01
C ALA A 406 17.95 22.49 14.07
N ASP A 407 18.09 21.22 14.46
CA ASP A 407 17.64 20.08 13.65
C ASP A 407 16.14 20.12 13.34
N ALA A 408 15.31 20.52 14.29
CA ALA A 408 13.87 20.67 14.05
C ALA A 408 13.57 21.78 13.04
N ILE A 409 14.29 22.91 13.11
CA ILE A 409 14.14 24.01 12.14
C ILE A 409 14.54 23.53 10.74
N VAL A 410 15.65 22.81 10.63
CA VAL A 410 16.11 22.26 9.33
C VAL A 410 15.13 21.20 8.80
N ARG A 411 14.59 20.33 9.66
CA ARG A 411 13.53 19.38 9.26
C ARG A 411 12.27 20.09 8.78
N ALA A 412 11.82 21.12 9.49
CA ALA A 412 10.67 21.91 9.08
C ALA A 412 10.91 22.65 7.75
N GLY A 413 12.13 23.15 7.50
CA GLY A 413 12.53 23.73 6.21
C GLY A 413 12.47 22.73 5.05
N ARG A 414 12.92 21.49 5.28
CA ARG A 414 12.81 20.37 4.31
C ARG A 414 11.35 20.14 3.89
N ILE A 415 10.48 19.95 4.88
CA ILE A 415 9.05 19.68 4.67
C ILE A 415 8.41 20.88 3.98
N LEU A 416 8.65 22.10 4.47
CA LEU A 416 8.10 23.31 3.88
C LEU A 416 8.36 23.42 2.38
N SER A 417 9.62 23.21 1.97
CA SER A 417 10.02 23.36 0.58
C SER A 417 9.48 22.23 -0.32
N GLU A 418 9.52 20.99 0.15
CA GLU A 418 9.00 19.84 -0.61
C GLU A 418 7.48 19.90 -0.80
N GLU A 419 6.72 20.17 0.26
CA GLU A 419 5.26 20.25 0.18
C GLU A 419 4.79 21.48 -0.62
N ARG A 420 5.58 22.57 -0.65
CA ARG A 420 5.31 23.72 -1.54
C ARG A 420 5.38 23.32 -3.00
N VAL A 421 6.32 22.47 -3.40
CA VAL A 421 6.38 21.92 -4.76
C VAL A 421 5.17 21.03 -5.04
N GLY A 422 4.77 20.19 -4.08
CA GLY A 422 3.54 19.40 -4.17
C GLY A 422 2.31 20.25 -4.47
N VAL A 423 2.11 21.33 -3.72
CA VAL A 423 0.94 22.22 -3.85
C VAL A 423 1.01 23.12 -5.09
N ARG A 424 2.16 23.72 -5.38
CA ARG A 424 2.29 24.78 -6.41
C ARG A 424 2.59 24.24 -7.80
N ASP A 425 3.13 23.03 -7.90
CA ASP A 425 3.56 22.44 -9.17
C ASP A 425 2.88 21.10 -9.46
N MET A 426 2.91 20.14 -8.51
CA MET A 426 2.40 18.79 -8.76
C MET A 426 0.86 18.73 -8.83
N LEU A 427 0.16 19.40 -7.89
CA LEU A 427 -1.29 19.48 -7.92
C LEU A 427 -1.81 20.15 -9.22
N PRO A 428 -1.30 21.31 -9.67
CA PRO A 428 -1.70 21.89 -10.94
C PRO A 428 -1.43 21.00 -12.17
N ASP A 429 -0.32 20.28 -12.19
CA ASP A 429 -0.03 19.32 -13.26
C ASP A 429 -1.07 18.19 -13.25
N ALA A 430 -1.38 17.62 -12.08
CA ALA A 430 -2.40 16.59 -11.92
C ALA A 430 -3.79 17.06 -12.39
N LEU A 431 -4.20 18.28 -12.00
CA LEU A 431 -5.47 18.86 -12.42
C LEU A 431 -5.50 19.15 -13.93
N THR A 432 -4.37 19.56 -14.53
CA THR A 432 -4.26 19.78 -15.97
C THR A 432 -4.42 18.47 -16.74
N VAL A 433 -3.78 17.39 -16.27
CA VAL A 433 -3.91 16.07 -16.88
C VAL A 433 -5.33 15.54 -16.72
N LEU A 434 -5.91 15.65 -15.52
CA LEU A 434 -7.30 15.24 -15.25
C LEU A 434 -8.29 15.96 -16.18
N ALA A 435 -8.20 17.29 -16.29
CA ALA A 435 -9.06 18.08 -17.16
C ALA A 435 -8.83 17.82 -18.67
N GLY A 436 -7.65 17.32 -19.05
CA GLY A 436 -7.33 16.92 -20.41
C GLY A 436 -7.92 15.56 -20.83
N MET A 437 -8.45 14.79 -19.88
CA MET A 437 -9.06 13.49 -20.15
C MET A 437 -10.46 13.64 -20.76
N PRO A 438 -10.84 12.77 -21.73
CA PRO A 438 -12.16 12.82 -22.32
C PRO A 438 -13.20 12.30 -21.32
N SER A 439 -13.93 13.18 -20.65
CA SER A 439 -14.96 12.76 -19.69
C SER A 439 -16.26 12.40 -20.42
N ARG A 440 -16.83 11.22 -20.15
CA ARG A 440 -17.93 10.64 -20.94
C ARG A 440 -19.20 10.37 -20.13
N THR A 441 -19.07 10.13 -18.82
CA THR A 441 -20.17 9.56 -18.03
C THR A 441 -20.75 10.58 -17.04
N ARG A 442 -22.02 10.94 -17.20
CA ARG A 442 -22.77 11.71 -16.19
C ARG A 442 -23.52 10.78 -15.26
N VAL A 443 -23.35 10.94 -13.96
CA VAL A 443 -24.09 10.22 -12.92
C VAL A 443 -24.81 11.21 -12.00
N PRO A 444 -26.01 10.92 -11.48
CA PRO A 444 -26.68 11.79 -10.52
C PRO A 444 -25.79 12.08 -9.30
N SER A 445 -25.61 13.37 -8.99
CA SER A 445 -24.64 13.83 -7.98
C SER A 445 -24.88 13.22 -6.60
N GLU A 446 -26.13 12.97 -6.22
CA GLU A 446 -26.47 12.41 -4.90
C GLU A 446 -26.07 10.93 -4.75
N LYS A 447 -26.19 10.13 -5.82
CA LYS A 447 -25.75 8.73 -5.84
C LYS A 447 -24.22 8.66 -5.70
N VAL A 448 -23.50 9.50 -6.45
CA VAL A 448 -22.04 9.58 -6.36
C VAL A 448 -21.60 10.04 -4.97
N ARG A 449 -22.27 11.04 -4.40
CA ARG A 449 -21.93 11.60 -3.08
C ARG A 449 -22.06 10.53 -1.98
N THR A 450 -23.19 9.85 -1.93
CA THR A 450 -23.44 8.80 -0.91
C THR A 450 -22.48 7.62 -1.07
N PHE A 451 -22.22 7.20 -2.30
CA PHE A 451 -21.21 6.19 -2.62
C PHE A 451 -19.81 6.59 -2.11
N MET A 452 -19.35 7.80 -2.41
CA MET A 452 -18.02 8.28 -2.01
C MET A 452 -17.89 8.46 -0.49
N ALA A 453 -18.96 8.89 0.18
CA ALA A 453 -18.99 8.97 1.63
C ALA A 453 -18.81 7.59 2.28
N GLY A 454 -19.45 6.56 1.75
CA GLY A 454 -19.27 5.19 2.23
C GLY A 454 -17.85 4.67 2.05
N TYR A 455 -17.19 5.01 0.94
CA TYR A 455 -15.77 4.69 0.74
C TYR A 455 -14.84 5.49 1.65
N ALA A 456 -15.15 6.76 1.94
CA ALA A 456 -14.36 7.55 2.89
C ALA A 456 -14.35 6.91 4.28
N ASP A 457 -15.51 6.48 4.80
CA ASP A 457 -15.62 5.77 6.09
C ASP A 457 -14.83 4.45 6.07
N LEU A 458 -14.93 3.66 4.99
CA LEU A 458 -14.16 2.42 4.85
C LEU A 458 -12.64 2.65 4.88
N LEU A 459 -12.15 3.68 4.16
CA LEU A 459 -10.73 4.02 4.09
C LEU A 459 -10.22 4.58 5.42
N GLU A 460 -11.03 5.39 6.13
CA GLU A 460 -10.73 5.87 7.48
C GLU A 460 -10.50 4.71 8.45
N ARG A 461 -11.44 3.74 8.51
CA ARG A 461 -11.33 2.56 9.36
C ARG A 461 -10.06 1.75 9.06
N ALA A 462 -9.71 1.63 7.79
CA ALA A 462 -8.50 0.94 7.36
C ALA A 462 -7.23 1.70 7.80
N GLY A 463 -7.24 3.02 7.73
CA GLY A 463 -6.17 3.86 8.25
C GLY A 463 -6.01 3.77 9.78
N ASP A 464 -7.12 3.76 10.52
CA ASP A 464 -7.13 3.57 11.97
C ASP A 464 -6.50 2.24 12.37
N ALA A 465 -6.88 1.16 11.69
CA ALA A 465 -6.33 -0.16 11.95
C ALA A 465 -4.80 -0.24 11.68
N ASN A 466 -4.31 0.48 10.67
CA ASN A 466 -2.87 0.60 10.40
C ASN A 466 -2.13 1.31 11.54
N VAL A 467 -2.70 2.41 12.06
CA VAL A 467 -2.11 3.16 13.18
C VAL A 467 -2.10 2.29 14.44
N ASP A 468 -3.20 1.63 14.78
CA ASP A 468 -3.28 0.77 15.97
C ASP A 468 -2.26 -0.38 15.94
N TYR A 469 -2.05 -0.98 14.76
CA TYR A 469 -0.99 -1.96 14.56
C TYR A 469 0.37 -1.34 14.84
N TYR A 470 0.69 -0.20 14.22
CA TYR A 470 1.99 0.44 14.45
C TYR A 470 2.26 0.75 15.93
N VAL A 471 1.30 1.35 16.65
CA VAL A 471 1.42 1.68 18.08
C VAL A 471 1.80 0.46 18.91
N THR A 472 1.21 -0.69 18.56
CA THR A 472 1.46 -1.94 19.25
C THR A 472 2.88 -2.47 19.00
N LEU A 473 3.38 -2.36 17.76
CA LEU A 473 4.73 -2.83 17.40
C LEU A 473 5.85 -1.97 17.96
N ALA A 474 5.70 -0.65 17.90
CA ALA A 474 6.78 0.27 18.18
C ALA A 474 7.18 0.32 19.67
N GLY A 475 6.34 -0.22 20.57
CA GLY A 475 6.58 -0.22 22.02
C GLY A 475 6.75 1.18 22.65
N ASN A 476 6.54 2.22 21.85
CA ASN A 476 6.58 3.62 22.21
C ASN A 476 5.14 4.11 22.12
N ASP A 477 4.58 4.51 23.27
CA ASP A 477 3.25 5.07 23.33
C ASP A 477 3.09 6.16 22.26
N LEU A 478 2.03 6.03 21.46
CA LEU A 478 1.38 7.19 20.86
C LEU A 478 1.06 8.08 22.08
N ARG A 479 1.75 9.22 22.21
CA ARG A 479 1.55 10.09 23.38
C ARG A 479 0.06 10.38 23.49
N ALA A 480 -0.43 10.64 24.70
CA ALA A 480 -1.85 10.95 24.93
C ALA A 480 -2.39 12.16 24.11
N ASP A 481 -1.50 12.93 23.49
CA ASP A 481 -1.78 14.04 22.57
C ASP A 481 -1.81 13.66 21.08
N GLY A 482 -1.55 12.40 20.72
CA GLY A 482 -1.57 11.93 19.33
C GLY A 482 -0.20 11.80 18.64
N THR A 483 0.92 12.06 19.33
CA THR A 483 2.24 12.19 18.66
C THR A 483 3.18 10.97 18.81
N PHE A 484 4.08 10.79 17.84
CA PHE A 484 5.16 9.81 17.83
C PHE A 484 6.53 10.43 18.15
N ALA A 485 7.56 9.60 18.38
CA ALA A 485 8.88 10.01 18.86
C ALA A 485 9.88 10.38 17.75
N ASP A 486 9.67 9.98 16.49
CA ASP A 486 10.52 10.36 15.37
C ASP A 486 9.82 10.19 14.00
N ASP A 487 10.31 10.97 13.03
CA ASP A 487 9.88 11.14 11.63
C ASP A 487 8.72 12.12 11.35
N ALA A 488 8.75 12.74 10.16
CA ALA A 488 7.75 13.72 9.73
C ALA A 488 6.43 13.07 9.28
N MET A 489 6.48 11.81 8.87
CA MET A 489 5.35 11.10 8.27
C MET A 489 4.32 10.72 9.34
N THR A 490 4.78 10.33 10.54
CA THR A 490 3.93 10.09 11.71
C THR A 490 3.17 11.33 12.14
N ALA A 491 3.81 12.49 12.15
CA ALA A 491 3.14 13.76 12.47
C ALA A 491 2.03 14.07 11.46
N SER A 492 2.28 13.87 10.16
CA SER A 492 1.27 14.03 9.11
C SER A 492 0.12 13.03 9.25
N ILE A 493 0.40 11.75 9.54
CA ILE A 493 -0.61 10.71 9.78
C ILE A 493 -1.49 11.05 10.99
N ALA A 494 -0.89 11.46 12.10
CA ALA A 494 -1.62 11.89 13.30
C ALA A 494 -2.53 13.08 13.00
N GLN A 495 -2.04 14.03 12.20
CA GLN A 495 -2.80 15.20 11.83
C GLN A 495 -3.91 14.91 10.82
N LEU A 496 -3.72 13.96 9.89
CA LEU A 496 -4.79 13.45 9.03
C LEU A 496 -5.92 12.85 9.87
N LYS A 497 -5.60 11.99 10.85
CA LYS A 497 -6.57 11.44 11.79
C LYS A 497 -7.32 12.53 12.56
N LYS A 498 -6.61 13.55 13.04
CA LYS A 498 -7.22 14.71 13.73
C LYS A 498 -8.12 15.52 12.81
N ASN A 499 -7.75 15.69 11.55
CA ASN A 499 -8.56 16.40 10.56
C ASN A 499 -9.85 15.64 10.24
N ILE A 500 -9.79 14.31 10.15
CA ILE A 500 -10.97 13.45 9.97
C ILE A 500 -11.90 13.58 11.18
N ALA A 501 -11.38 13.40 12.40
CA ALA A 501 -12.18 13.48 13.63
C ALA A 501 -12.80 14.87 13.90
N ALA A 502 -12.20 15.93 13.34
CA ALA A 502 -12.70 17.30 13.47
C ALA A 502 -13.71 17.68 12.36
N ALA A 503 -13.78 16.91 11.27
CA ALA A 503 -14.67 17.19 10.16
C ALA A 503 -16.12 16.79 10.52
N PRO A 504 -17.13 17.62 10.20
CA PRO A 504 -18.52 17.18 10.30
C PRO A 504 -18.84 16.12 9.25
N GLU A 505 -19.90 15.35 9.50
CA GLU A 505 -20.47 14.43 8.50
C GLU A 505 -20.77 15.18 7.19
N PRO A 506 -20.25 14.72 6.03
CA PRO A 506 -20.36 15.46 4.78
C PRO A 506 -21.77 15.41 4.21
N THR A 507 -22.38 16.58 4.00
CA THR A 507 -23.74 16.73 3.48
C THR A 507 -23.79 17.24 2.04
N THR A 508 -22.69 17.78 1.54
CA THR A 508 -22.54 18.29 0.17
C THR A 508 -21.45 17.53 -0.60
N MET A 509 -21.46 17.62 -1.93
CA MET A 509 -20.42 16.98 -2.75
C MET A 509 -19.02 17.51 -2.42
N ASP A 510 -18.87 18.82 -2.21
CA ASP A 510 -17.59 19.46 -1.89
C ASP A 510 -17.01 18.96 -0.55
N GLU A 511 -17.87 18.83 0.47
CA GLU A 511 -17.51 18.23 1.76
C GLU A 511 -17.13 16.75 1.59
N THR A 512 -17.89 15.98 0.80
CA THR A 512 -17.59 14.58 0.50
C THR A 512 -16.25 14.43 -0.21
N LEU A 513 -15.95 15.23 -1.23
CA LEU A 513 -14.68 15.20 -1.95
C LEU A 513 -13.49 15.47 -1.03
N THR A 514 -13.64 16.45 -0.13
CA THR A 514 -12.62 16.78 0.87
C THR A 514 -12.43 15.66 1.89
N ALA A 515 -13.52 15.06 2.37
CA ALA A 515 -13.50 13.93 3.29
C ALA A 515 -12.85 12.70 2.65
N THR A 516 -13.25 12.34 1.42
CA THR A 516 -12.68 11.23 0.66
C THR A 516 -11.19 11.44 0.38
N ALA A 517 -10.76 12.65 -0.01
CA ALA A 517 -9.34 12.96 -0.21
C ALA A 517 -8.52 12.79 1.09
N THR A 518 -9.08 13.21 2.22
CA THR A 518 -8.44 13.08 3.54
C THR A 518 -8.36 11.62 3.98
N ALA A 519 -9.45 10.86 3.85
CA ALA A 519 -9.50 9.44 4.20
C ALA A 519 -8.58 8.61 3.30
N LEU A 520 -8.57 8.86 1.99
CA LEU A 520 -7.67 8.20 1.04
C LEU A 520 -6.21 8.49 1.38
N THR A 521 -5.86 9.75 1.61
CA THR A 521 -4.50 10.14 2.00
C THR A 521 -4.10 9.50 3.33
N TYR A 522 -4.99 9.48 4.31
CA TYR A 522 -4.76 8.83 5.60
C TYR A 522 -4.50 7.32 5.44
N TYR A 523 -5.31 6.63 4.63
CA TYR A 523 -5.16 5.22 4.34
C TYR A 523 -3.84 4.90 3.62
N VAL A 524 -3.51 5.62 2.55
CA VAL A 524 -2.28 5.40 1.77
C VAL A 524 -1.05 5.67 2.63
N MET A 525 -1.02 6.79 3.36
CA MET A 525 0.13 7.14 4.21
C MET A 525 0.29 6.16 5.38
N SER A 526 -0.78 5.82 6.10
CA SER A 526 -0.71 4.84 7.20
C SER A 526 -0.31 3.45 6.72
N THR A 527 -0.74 3.03 5.52
CA THR A 527 -0.32 1.76 4.91
C THR A 527 1.16 1.76 4.65
N GLY A 528 1.69 2.80 4.01
CA GLY A 528 3.11 2.81 3.69
C GLY A 528 4.00 2.94 4.93
N TYR A 529 3.50 3.60 5.97
CA TYR A 529 4.12 3.57 7.29
C TYR A 529 4.21 2.15 7.85
N LEU A 530 3.13 1.38 7.69
CA LEU A 530 3.05 -0.01 8.10
C LEU A 530 3.89 -0.95 7.22
N ALA A 531 3.94 -0.77 5.91
CA ALA A 531 4.77 -1.56 5.00
C ALA A 531 6.26 -1.42 5.35
N GLY A 532 6.67 -0.21 5.73
CA GLY A 532 7.95 0.03 6.41
C GLY A 532 8.11 -0.86 7.64
N ALA A 533 7.18 -0.78 8.60
CA ALA A 533 7.18 -1.50 9.88
C ALA A 533 7.07 -3.05 9.78
N GLN A 534 6.35 -3.60 8.80
CA GLN A 534 6.17 -5.04 8.59
C GLN A 534 7.44 -5.73 8.10
N SER A 535 8.30 -5.02 7.37
CA SER A 535 9.63 -5.51 6.99
C SER A 535 10.53 -5.81 8.20
N TYR A 536 10.23 -5.23 9.37
CA TYR A 536 10.97 -5.45 10.62
C TYR A 536 10.64 -6.79 11.31
N GLY A 537 9.67 -7.56 10.80
CA GLY A 537 9.42 -8.95 11.21
C GLY A 537 10.32 -9.99 10.54
N LEU A 538 11.17 -9.57 9.59
CA LEU A 538 12.28 -10.38 9.10
C LEU A 538 13.50 -10.09 10.00
N GLU A 539 13.78 -10.96 10.97
CA GLU A 539 15.07 -10.96 11.67
C GLU A 539 16.20 -11.25 10.66
N LEU A 540 16.74 -10.22 10.01
CA LEU A 540 17.97 -10.32 9.24
C LEU A 540 19.07 -9.55 9.97
N ARG A 541 20.02 -10.33 10.47
CA ARG A 541 21.04 -10.02 11.49
C ARG A 541 22.12 -8.98 11.08
N ASP A 542 21.97 -8.25 9.96
CA ASP A 542 23.01 -7.34 9.47
C ASP A 542 22.45 -6.02 8.92
N ALA A 543 23.05 -4.89 9.31
CA ALA A 543 22.61 -3.55 8.94
C ALA A 543 22.77 -3.21 7.45
N ASP A 544 23.75 -3.81 6.77
CA ASP A 544 23.98 -3.61 5.32
C ASP A 544 22.94 -4.35 4.45
N LEU A 545 22.37 -5.47 4.93
CA LEU A 545 21.31 -6.19 4.22
C LEU A 545 19.95 -5.48 4.31
N ARG A 546 19.73 -4.62 5.32
CA ARG A 546 18.48 -3.87 5.51
C ARG A 546 18.21 -2.90 4.37
N ALA A 547 19.23 -2.18 3.89
CA ALA A 547 19.05 -1.18 2.83
C ALA A 547 18.82 -1.83 1.45
N SER A 548 19.53 -2.91 1.13
CA SER A 548 19.44 -3.57 -0.19
C SER A 548 18.22 -4.49 -0.33
N ALA A 549 17.76 -5.12 0.75
CA ALA A 549 16.57 -5.98 0.72
C ALA A 549 15.29 -5.13 0.71
N PHE A 550 15.27 -4.01 1.45
CA PHE A 550 14.13 -3.10 1.48
C PHE A 550 13.86 -2.48 0.09
N SER A 551 14.90 -2.03 -0.63
CA SER A 551 14.70 -1.48 -1.98
C SER A 551 14.17 -2.53 -2.96
N GLN A 552 14.67 -3.77 -2.90
CA GLN A 552 14.18 -4.85 -3.77
C GLN A 552 12.73 -5.24 -3.46
N MET A 553 12.34 -5.25 -2.18
CA MET A 553 10.95 -5.49 -1.77
C MET A 553 10.03 -4.39 -2.31
N MET A 554 10.43 -3.12 -2.17
CA MET A 554 9.67 -1.98 -2.68
C MET A 554 9.60 -1.99 -4.22
N ASP A 555 10.68 -2.37 -4.91
CA ASP A 555 10.69 -2.51 -6.37
C ASP A 555 9.65 -3.52 -6.86
N LYS A 556 9.56 -4.69 -6.22
CA LYS A 556 8.54 -5.71 -6.52
C LYS A 556 7.13 -5.22 -6.24
N ALA A 557 6.94 -4.44 -5.17
CA ALA A 557 5.65 -3.86 -4.83
C ALA A 557 5.21 -2.88 -5.92
N VAL A 558 6.10 -1.97 -6.36
CA VAL A 558 5.86 -1.07 -7.49
C VAL A 558 5.51 -1.84 -8.76
N ASP A 559 6.28 -2.88 -9.10
CA ASP A 559 6.01 -3.69 -10.29
C ASP A 559 4.64 -4.38 -10.21
N SER A 560 4.23 -4.84 -9.02
CA SER A 560 2.94 -5.49 -8.80
C SER A 560 1.77 -4.51 -8.85
N GLY A 561 1.92 -3.33 -8.25
CA GLY A 561 0.94 -2.25 -8.30
C GLY A 561 0.70 -1.75 -9.72
N ALA A 562 1.77 -1.56 -10.50
CA ALA A 562 1.68 -1.20 -11.91
C ALA A 562 0.89 -2.23 -12.72
N VAL A 563 1.13 -3.53 -12.49
CA VAL A 563 0.37 -4.61 -13.15
C VAL A 563 -1.12 -4.55 -12.78
N THR A 564 -1.45 -4.34 -11.50
CA THR A 564 -2.85 -4.20 -11.08
C THR A 564 -3.54 -3.01 -11.75
N VAL A 565 -2.89 -1.83 -11.71
CA VAL A 565 -3.46 -0.59 -12.27
C VAL A 565 -3.71 -0.76 -13.78
N GLU A 566 -2.76 -1.29 -14.53
CA GLU A 566 -2.93 -1.53 -15.98
C GLU A 566 -4.06 -2.54 -16.26
N ALA A 567 -4.13 -3.63 -15.51
CA ALA A 567 -5.18 -4.64 -15.69
C ALA A 567 -6.59 -4.08 -15.44
N PHE A 568 -6.77 -3.26 -14.40
CA PHE A 568 -8.05 -2.59 -14.14
C PHE A 568 -8.37 -1.53 -15.17
N ALA A 569 -7.37 -0.78 -15.60
CA ALA A 569 -7.54 0.22 -16.64
C ALA A 569 -8.02 -0.42 -17.96
N ASP A 570 -7.46 -1.58 -18.33
CA ASP A 570 -7.89 -2.31 -19.53
C ASP A 570 -9.32 -2.85 -19.40
N TRP A 571 -9.71 -3.33 -18.21
CA TRP A 571 -11.10 -3.73 -17.95
C TRP A 571 -12.07 -2.54 -18.07
N LEU A 572 -11.77 -1.42 -17.42
CA LEU A 572 -12.60 -0.20 -17.45
C LEU A 572 -12.70 0.41 -18.86
N ARG A 573 -11.63 0.36 -19.65
CA ARG A 573 -11.65 0.79 -21.06
C ARG A 573 -12.61 -0.05 -21.90
N ALA A 574 -12.72 -1.35 -21.62
CA ALA A 574 -13.66 -2.23 -22.30
C ALA A 574 -15.11 -1.81 -22.05
N GLU A 575 -15.36 -1.25 -20.88
CA GLU A 575 -16.64 -0.67 -20.46
C GLU A 575 -16.81 0.81 -20.91
N ASP A 576 -15.96 1.28 -21.83
CA ASP A 576 -15.94 2.65 -22.38
C ASP A 576 -15.70 3.77 -21.34
N LEU A 577 -15.04 3.45 -20.21
CA LEU A 577 -14.69 4.40 -19.16
C LEU A 577 -13.29 5.01 -19.35
N THR A 578 -13.13 6.26 -18.93
CA THR A 578 -11.87 6.99 -19.07
C THR A 578 -10.94 6.74 -17.89
N VAL A 579 -9.74 6.24 -18.18
CA VAL A 579 -8.73 5.81 -17.17
C VAL A 579 -7.37 6.51 -17.32
N GLY A 580 -7.30 7.52 -18.19
CA GLY A 580 -6.02 8.12 -18.56
C GLY A 580 -5.32 8.88 -17.43
N TYR A 581 -6.07 9.46 -16.48
CA TYR A 581 -5.47 10.16 -15.33
C TYR A 581 -4.78 9.19 -14.35
N PRO A 582 -5.44 8.15 -13.82
CA PRO A 582 -4.78 7.17 -12.97
C PRO A 582 -3.61 6.45 -13.66
N LEU A 583 -3.72 6.20 -14.98
CA LEU A 583 -2.60 5.62 -15.72
C LEU A 583 -1.43 6.58 -15.87
N TRP A 584 -1.68 7.87 -16.06
CA TRP A 584 -0.59 8.84 -16.13
C TRP A 584 0.20 8.86 -14.82
N CYS A 585 -0.49 8.96 -13.68
CA CYS A 585 0.10 8.94 -12.34
C CYS A 585 0.97 7.69 -12.12
N SER A 586 0.36 6.52 -12.21
CA SER A 586 1.02 5.22 -12.01
C SER A 586 2.19 4.99 -12.96
N ARG A 587 2.05 5.36 -14.24
CA ARG A 587 3.13 5.18 -15.23
C ARG A 587 4.31 6.09 -14.96
N TRP A 588 4.12 7.36 -14.62
CA TRP A 588 5.26 8.23 -14.32
C TRP A 588 5.92 7.82 -13.01
N GLY A 589 5.13 7.46 -11.97
CA GLY A 589 5.64 6.99 -10.69
C GLY A 589 6.48 5.73 -10.84
N THR A 590 5.95 4.74 -11.56
CA THR A 590 6.63 3.47 -11.87
C THR A 590 7.88 3.69 -12.72
N ALA A 591 7.81 4.51 -13.78
CA ALA A 591 8.96 4.79 -14.63
C ALA A 591 10.08 5.52 -13.86
N GLY A 592 9.72 6.44 -12.96
CA GLY A 592 10.66 7.08 -12.04
C GLY A 592 11.33 6.07 -11.12
N ALA A 593 10.57 5.19 -10.47
CA ALA A 593 11.11 4.14 -9.62
C ALA A 593 12.10 3.22 -10.38
N ILE A 594 11.74 2.79 -11.59
CA ILE A 594 12.59 1.96 -12.46
C ILE A 594 13.91 2.65 -12.79
N GLU A 595 13.89 3.95 -13.10
CA GLU A 595 15.11 4.69 -13.46
C GLU A 595 16.16 4.66 -12.34
N TYR A 596 15.71 4.77 -11.09
CA TYR A 596 16.60 4.88 -9.93
C TYR A 596 16.94 3.53 -9.28
N ARG A 597 16.54 2.40 -9.87
CA ARG A 597 16.90 1.06 -9.38
C ARG A 597 18.41 0.87 -9.32
N GLY A 598 18.88 0.23 -8.25
CA GLY A 598 20.31 0.01 -8.02
C GLY A 598 21.12 1.27 -7.67
N THR A 599 20.48 2.44 -7.53
CA THR A 599 21.11 3.66 -7.02
C THR A 599 20.87 3.82 -5.52
N ALA A 600 21.58 4.76 -4.87
CA ALA A 600 21.33 5.12 -3.48
C ALA A 600 19.92 5.71 -3.24
N GLN A 601 19.21 6.10 -4.30
CA GLN A 601 17.86 6.67 -4.23
C GLN A 601 16.75 5.65 -4.52
N ALA A 602 17.09 4.39 -4.78
CA ALA A 602 16.11 3.37 -5.18
C ALA A 602 14.91 3.27 -4.23
N GLY A 603 15.14 3.19 -2.91
CA GLY A 603 14.05 3.12 -1.92
C GLY A 603 13.15 4.36 -1.90
N ASN A 604 13.74 5.56 -2.04
CA ASN A 604 12.99 6.82 -2.08
C ASN A 604 12.15 6.93 -3.37
N ALA A 605 12.71 6.51 -4.50
CA ALA A 605 12.00 6.55 -5.79
C ALA A 605 10.89 5.50 -5.83
N ALA A 606 11.15 4.30 -5.32
CA ALA A 606 10.14 3.25 -5.20
C ALA A 606 8.99 3.66 -4.27
N TRP A 607 9.28 4.38 -3.18
CA TRP A 607 8.24 4.96 -2.32
C TRP A 607 7.31 5.92 -3.07
N VAL A 608 7.86 6.83 -3.87
CA VAL A 608 7.05 7.75 -4.70
C VAL A 608 6.21 6.95 -5.70
N GLY A 609 6.81 6.01 -6.42
CA GLY A 609 6.08 5.18 -7.37
C GLY A 609 4.95 4.37 -6.73
N LEU A 610 5.19 3.82 -5.53
CA LEU A 610 4.20 3.03 -4.81
C LEU A 610 3.00 3.87 -4.35
N ASN A 611 3.24 5.09 -3.87
CA ASN A 611 2.16 6.01 -3.53
C ASN A 611 1.25 6.28 -4.72
N GLU A 612 1.80 6.61 -5.89
CA GLU A 612 1.01 6.81 -7.11
C GLU A 612 0.17 5.57 -7.42
N THR A 613 0.78 4.38 -7.44
CA THR A 613 0.04 3.14 -7.73
C THR A 613 -1.09 2.85 -6.72
N TRP A 614 -0.92 3.22 -5.45
CA TRP A 614 -1.96 3.02 -4.43
C TRP A 614 -3.13 3.99 -4.60
N TYR A 615 -2.88 5.28 -4.80
CA TYR A 615 -3.93 6.26 -5.09
C TYR A 615 -4.71 5.87 -6.35
N ASP A 616 -4.00 5.46 -7.40
CA ASP A 616 -4.59 5.13 -8.69
C ASP A 616 -5.39 3.83 -8.65
N ALA A 617 -4.88 2.79 -7.99
CA ALA A 617 -5.60 1.53 -7.84
C ALA A 617 -6.93 1.75 -7.10
N VAL A 618 -6.92 2.45 -5.96
CA VAL A 618 -8.15 2.74 -5.21
C VAL A 618 -9.14 3.56 -6.04
N SER A 619 -8.64 4.53 -6.82
CA SER A 619 -9.46 5.35 -7.73
C SER A 619 -10.13 4.51 -8.82
N LEU A 620 -9.40 3.59 -9.45
CA LEU A 620 -9.95 2.67 -10.46
C LEU A 620 -10.93 1.67 -9.85
N PHE A 621 -10.70 1.21 -8.62
CA PHE A 621 -11.62 0.32 -7.91
C PHE A 621 -12.93 1.03 -7.58
N MET A 622 -12.88 2.27 -7.10
CA MET A 622 -14.08 3.08 -6.88
C MET A 622 -14.85 3.31 -8.18
N LEU A 623 -14.16 3.62 -9.29
CA LEU A 623 -14.81 3.79 -10.59
C LEU A 623 -15.50 2.50 -11.07
N THR A 624 -14.85 1.36 -10.86
CA THR A 624 -15.38 0.02 -11.18
C THR A 624 -16.66 -0.27 -10.39
N ALA A 625 -16.66 0.05 -9.10
CA ALA A 625 -17.82 -0.17 -8.24
C ALA A 625 -19.05 0.63 -8.68
N ILE A 626 -18.89 1.95 -8.82
CA ILE A 626 -20.01 2.83 -9.14
C ILE A 626 -20.53 2.64 -10.57
N SER A 627 -19.69 2.23 -11.53
CA SER A 627 -20.14 1.93 -12.90
C SER A 627 -20.96 0.65 -12.98
N SER A 628 -20.60 -0.37 -12.18
CA SER A 628 -21.32 -1.65 -12.15
C SER A 628 -22.74 -1.54 -11.56
N GLU A 629 -22.95 -0.67 -10.57
CA GLU A 629 -24.29 -0.40 -10.01
C GLU A 629 -25.27 0.22 -11.03
N GLY A 630 -24.76 0.98 -12.01
CA GLY A 630 -25.59 1.58 -13.07
C GLY A 630 -26.16 0.55 -14.04
N ALA A 631 -25.46 -0.57 -14.24
CA ALA A 631 -25.89 -1.64 -15.14
C ALA A 631 -27.03 -2.49 -14.54
N SER A 632 -27.07 -2.69 -13.21
CA SER A 632 -28.14 -3.44 -12.56
C SER A 632 -29.49 -2.72 -12.59
N ASP A 633 -29.50 -1.38 -12.49
CA ASP A 633 -30.74 -0.59 -12.53
C ASP A 633 -31.42 -0.63 -13.92
N ALA A 634 -30.65 -0.76 -15.00
CA ALA A 634 -31.16 -0.81 -16.38
C ALA A 634 -31.86 -2.13 -16.74
N THR A 635 -31.57 -3.22 -16.01
CA THR A 635 -32.18 -4.55 -16.27
C THR A 635 -33.52 -4.77 -15.58
N ASN A 636 -33.94 -3.85 -14.69
CA ASN A 636 -35.19 -3.95 -13.93
C ASN A 636 -36.35 -3.10 -14.49
N THR A 637 -36.20 -2.52 -15.69
CA THR A 637 -37.23 -1.70 -16.35
C THR A 637 -37.70 -2.27 -17.70
N GLY A 638 -37.73 -3.60 -17.85
CA GLY A 638 -38.16 -4.30 -19.08
C GLY A 638 -39.38 -5.19 -18.87
#